data_AF-M1ALN0-F1
#
_entry.id   AF-M1ALN0-F1
#
_cell.length_a   1.000
_cell.length_b   1.000
_cell.length_c   1.000
_cell.angle_alpha   90.00
_cell.angle_beta   90.00
_cell.angle_gamma   90.00
#
_symmetry.space_group_name_H-M   'P 1'
#
loop_
_entity.id
_entity.type
_entity.pdbx_description
1 polymer ?
#
loop_
_entity_poly.entity_id
_entity_poly.type
_entity_poly.pdbx_seq_one_letter_code
_entity_poly.pdbx_strand_id
1 'polypeptide(L)'
;MPWFAIPFSDLEKRRALTQKFDVEGIPCMIILQPNDDKLDTAVIKDGVELVYRYGVQAFPFTKERLDELREKEKEKRDNQTLSNLLTHDARDVLLGNPSPKQVSVASLKGKTVGLYFSAQWCIPAKKFTPRLISVYKKIKQQLEGKEDEDFEIVFVSSDHNQVDFTTYFETMPWLAIPFDDPTINALAKYFDIRGIPSLVILGPDGKTVTKQGI
;
A
#
# COMPACT_ATOMS: atom_id res chain seq x y z
N MET A 1 -29.95 6.93 4.38
CA MET A 1 -30.73 5.90 3.67
C MET A 1 -30.93 4.71 4.62
N PRO A 2 -32.15 4.18 4.81
CA PRO A 2 -32.36 3.01 5.65
C PRO A 2 -31.93 1.73 4.93
N TRP A 3 -31.19 0.87 5.64
CA TRP A 3 -30.77 -0.43 5.15
C TRP A 3 -31.87 -1.46 5.44
N PHE A 4 -32.19 -2.31 4.47
CA PHE A 4 -33.05 -3.46 4.73
C PHE A 4 -32.28 -4.53 5.50
N ALA A 5 -32.91 -5.08 6.53
CA ALA A 5 -32.33 -6.13 7.36
C ALA A 5 -33.30 -7.30 7.48
N ILE A 6 -32.76 -8.51 7.52
CA ILE A 6 -33.52 -9.69 7.91
C ILE A 6 -33.87 -9.55 9.39
N PRO A 7 -35.14 -9.75 9.80
CA PRO A 7 -35.53 -9.62 11.20
C PRO A 7 -34.67 -10.48 12.12
N PHE A 8 -34.29 -9.94 13.28
CA PHE A 8 -33.48 -10.67 14.26
C PHE A 8 -34.17 -11.96 14.74
N SER A 9 -35.50 -11.98 14.76
CA SER A 9 -36.28 -13.18 15.12
C SER A 9 -36.19 -14.31 14.11
N ASP A 10 -35.83 -14.03 12.85
CA ASP A 10 -35.78 -15.03 11.77
C ASP A 10 -34.43 -15.76 11.76
N LEU A 11 -34.23 -16.64 12.75
CA LEU A 11 -32.98 -17.39 12.92
C LEU A 11 -32.74 -18.38 11.78
N GLU A 12 -33.81 -19.00 11.25
CA GLU A 12 -33.74 -19.98 10.17
C GLU A 12 -33.18 -19.36 8.89
N LYS A 13 -33.72 -18.22 8.43
CA LYS A 13 -33.21 -17.56 7.22
C LYS A 13 -31.77 -17.07 7.40
N ARG A 14 -31.42 -16.52 8.56
CA ARG A 14 -30.05 -16.07 8.83
C ARG A 14 -29.05 -17.24 8.76
N ARG A 15 -29.37 -18.38 9.39
CA ARG A 15 -28.53 -19.60 9.32
C ARG A 15 -28.44 -20.15 7.89
N ALA A 16 -29.56 -20.20 7.18
CA ALA A 16 -29.60 -20.67 5.80
C ALA A 16 -28.72 -19.82 4.87
N LEU A 17 -28.70 -18.50 5.05
CA LEU A 17 -27.85 -17.61 4.25
C LEU A 17 -26.37 -17.73 4.61
N THR A 18 -26.03 -17.80 5.89
CA THR A 18 -24.66 -18.06 6.36
C THR A 18 -24.12 -19.35 5.75
N GLN A 19 -24.91 -20.43 5.77
CA GLN A 19 -24.53 -21.71 5.18
C GLN A 19 -24.47 -21.65 3.65
N LYS A 20 -25.47 -21.04 3.00
CA LYS A 20 -25.55 -20.95 1.54
C LYS A 20 -24.34 -20.24 0.93
N PHE A 21 -23.87 -19.17 1.59
CA PHE A 21 -22.77 -18.38 1.08
C PHE A 21 -21.41 -18.72 1.69
N ASP A 22 -21.38 -19.66 2.63
CA ASP A 22 -20.18 -20.11 3.31
C ASP A 22 -19.49 -18.95 4.05
N VAL A 23 -20.25 -18.27 4.91
CA VAL A 23 -19.76 -17.12 5.67
C VAL A 23 -18.97 -17.61 6.88
N GLU A 24 -17.64 -17.58 6.78
CA GLU A 24 -16.71 -18.05 7.81
C GLU A 24 -16.28 -16.97 8.82
N GLY A 25 -16.53 -15.69 8.54
CA GLY A 25 -16.06 -14.59 9.37
C GLY A 25 -16.72 -13.25 9.08
N ILE A 26 -16.34 -12.23 9.86
CA ILE A 26 -16.78 -10.84 9.69
C ILE A 26 -15.58 -9.88 9.62
N PRO A 27 -15.67 -8.77 8.87
CA PRO A 27 -16.78 -8.42 7.98
C PRO A 27 -16.87 -9.35 6.75
N CYS A 28 -18.09 -9.62 6.30
CA CYS A 28 -18.38 -10.36 5.07
C CYS A 28 -19.38 -9.57 4.22
N MET A 29 -19.15 -9.52 2.92
CA MET A 29 -20.00 -8.82 1.96
C MET A 29 -20.07 -9.66 0.69
N ILE A 30 -21.29 -10.10 0.38
CA ILE A 30 -21.59 -10.90 -0.81
C ILE A 30 -22.36 -10.01 -1.77
N ILE A 31 -21.93 -9.97 -3.03
CA ILE A 31 -22.59 -9.18 -4.09
C ILE A 31 -23.30 -10.15 -5.03
N LEU A 32 -24.62 -9.98 -5.15
CA LEU A 32 -25.46 -10.76 -6.05
C LEU A 32 -25.62 -10.00 -7.37
N GLN A 33 -25.25 -10.63 -8.47
CA GLN A 33 -25.38 -10.07 -9.82
C GLN A 33 -26.83 -10.19 -10.31
N PRO A 34 -27.37 -9.17 -10.99
CA PRO A 34 -28.78 -9.14 -11.37
C PRO A 34 -29.18 -10.11 -12.50
N ASN A 35 -28.25 -10.69 -13.28
CA ASN A 35 -28.58 -11.45 -14.50
C ASN A 35 -27.60 -12.60 -14.83
N ASP A 36 -27.52 -13.65 -14.01
CA ASP A 36 -26.87 -14.87 -14.48
C ASP A 36 -27.74 -16.08 -14.14
N ASP A 37 -28.35 -16.70 -15.16
CA ASP A 37 -29.08 -17.97 -15.07
C ASP A 37 -28.16 -19.12 -14.59
N LYS A 38 -26.87 -18.85 -14.43
CA LYS A 38 -25.86 -19.74 -13.86
C LYS A 38 -25.52 -19.29 -12.43
N LEU A 39 -26.02 -20.06 -11.47
CA LEU A 39 -25.95 -19.77 -10.02
C LEU A 39 -24.53 -19.51 -9.49
N ASP A 40 -23.50 -20.10 -10.12
CA ASP A 40 -22.11 -20.04 -9.64
C ASP A 40 -21.33 -18.80 -10.12
N THR A 41 -21.77 -18.12 -11.19
CA THR A 41 -21.14 -16.85 -11.66
C THR A 41 -21.87 -15.60 -11.17
N ALA A 42 -23.07 -15.77 -10.62
CA ALA A 42 -23.92 -14.68 -10.13
C ALA A 42 -23.52 -14.15 -8.73
N VAL A 43 -22.52 -14.71 -8.07
CA VAL A 43 -22.18 -14.41 -6.67
C VAL A 43 -20.71 -14.05 -6.51
N ILE A 44 -20.44 -12.85 -6.00
CA ILE A 44 -19.09 -12.40 -5.65
C ILE A 44 -18.96 -12.41 -4.13
N LYS A 45 -18.09 -13.28 -3.62
CA LYS A 45 -17.89 -13.47 -2.17
C LYS A 45 -16.88 -12.50 -1.54
N ASP A 46 -16.00 -11.91 -2.36
CA ASP A 46 -14.93 -11.02 -1.90
C ASP A 46 -15.36 -9.54 -1.88
N GLY A 47 -16.64 -9.25 -1.64
CA GLY A 47 -17.18 -7.88 -1.73
C GLY A 47 -16.46 -6.89 -0.81
N VAL A 48 -16.03 -7.35 0.38
CA VAL A 48 -15.26 -6.54 1.32
C VAL A 48 -13.93 -6.08 0.70
N GLU A 49 -13.18 -7.02 0.10
CA GLU A 49 -11.91 -6.73 -0.55
C GLU A 49 -12.09 -5.79 -1.74
N LEU A 50 -13.15 -5.98 -2.55
CA LEU A 50 -13.45 -5.10 -3.68
C LEU A 50 -13.74 -3.66 -3.23
N VAL A 51 -14.47 -3.49 -2.12
CA VAL A 51 -14.73 -2.18 -1.55
C VAL A 51 -13.45 -1.54 -1.03
N TYR A 52 -12.60 -2.27 -0.30
CA TYR A 52 -11.32 -1.74 0.16
C TYR A 52 -10.39 -1.36 -1.00
N ARG A 53 -10.30 -2.20 -2.03
CA ARG A 53 -9.36 -2.02 -3.15
C ARG A 53 -9.84 -0.98 -4.16
N TYR A 54 -11.08 -1.08 -4.61
CA TYR A 54 -11.60 -0.28 -5.73
C TYR A 54 -12.61 0.79 -5.29
N GLY A 55 -13.22 0.63 -4.12
CA GLY A 55 -14.26 1.54 -3.63
C GLY A 55 -15.40 1.70 -4.65
N VAL A 56 -15.81 2.95 -4.89
CA VAL A 56 -16.88 3.26 -5.86
C VAL A 56 -16.57 2.80 -7.29
N GLN A 57 -15.29 2.67 -7.66
CA GLN A 57 -14.92 2.31 -9.03
C GLN A 57 -15.32 0.89 -9.40
N ALA A 58 -15.48 0.00 -8.41
CA ALA A 58 -15.94 -1.35 -8.62
C ALA A 58 -17.40 -1.41 -9.05
N PHE A 59 -18.24 -0.41 -8.73
CA PHE A 59 -19.63 -0.37 -9.20
C PHE A 59 -19.69 -0.38 -10.74
N PRO A 60 -20.60 -1.15 -11.38
CA PRO A 60 -21.74 -1.92 -10.83
C PRO A 60 -21.39 -3.31 -10.25
N PHE A 61 -20.13 -3.56 -9.95
CA PHE A 61 -19.58 -4.82 -9.44
C PHE A 61 -19.77 -5.98 -10.41
N THR A 62 -19.94 -5.71 -11.70
CA THR A 62 -20.03 -6.76 -12.72
C THR A 62 -18.68 -7.40 -12.96
N LYS A 63 -18.68 -8.64 -13.45
CA LYS A 63 -17.44 -9.35 -13.78
C LYS A 63 -16.59 -8.56 -14.77
N GLU A 64 -17.21 -8.04 -15.84
CA GLU A 64 -16.54 -7.23 -16.86
C GLU A 64 -15.88 -5.99 -16.23
N ARG A 65 -16.59 -5.30 -15.34
CA ARG A 65 -16.07 -4.10 -14.67
C ARG A 65 -14.87 -4.42 -13.79
N LEU A 66 -14.93 -5.53 -13.05
CA LEU A 66 -13.83 -5.96 -12.19
C LEU A 66 -12.62 -6.41 -13.00
N ASP A 67 -12.84 -7.08 -14.13
CA ASP A 67 -11.77 -7.49 -15.04
C ASP A 67 -11.09 -6.27 -15.69
N GLU A 68 -11.84 -5.25 -16.11
CA GLU A 68 -11.27 -3.97 -16.55
C GLU A 68 -10.38 -3.30 -15.49
N LEU A 69 -10.79 -3.31 -14.22
CA LEU A 69 -10.02 -2.72 -13.13
C LEU A 69 -8.74 -3.50 -12.85
N ARG A 70 -8.81 -4.83 -12.91
CA ARG A 70 -7.65 -5.72 -12.73
C ARG A 70 -6.65 -5.55 -13.86
N GLU A 71 -7.09 -5.47 -15.11
CA GLU A 71 -6.19 -5.22 -16.24
C GLU A 71 -5.54 -3.84 -16.13
N LYS A 72 -6.28 -2.80 -15.73
CA LYS A 72 -5.68 -1.47 -15.46
C LYS A 72 -4.64 -1.50 -14.34
N GLU A 73 -4.88 -2.25 -13.26
CA GLU A 73 -3.88 -2.42 -12.19
C GLU A 73 -2.65 -3.20 -12.67
N LYS A 74 -2.86 -4.24 -13.49
CA LYS A 74 -1.79 -5.01 -14.09
C LYS A 74 -0.95 -4.16 -15.04
N GLU A 75 -1.55 -3.40 -15.94
CA GLU A 75 -0.86 -2.44 -16.81
C GLU A 75 -0.06 -1.42 -16.01
N LYS A 76 -0.61 -0.90 -14.90
CA LYS A 76 0.13 0.00 -14.01
C LYS A 76 1.36 -0.67 -13.39
N ARG A 77 1.25 -1.94 -12.99
CA ARG A 77 2.37 -2.73 -12.45
C ARG A 77 3.42 -3.05 -13.51
N ASP A 78 2.97 -3.46 -14.68
CA ASP A 78 3.83 -3.77 -15.83
C ASP A 78 4.57 -2.52 -16.32
N ASN A 79 3.98 -1.33 -16.14
CA ASN A 79 4.59 -0.03 -16.45
C ASN A 79 5.14 0.72 -15.21
N GLN A 80 5.25 0.05 -14.06
CA GLN A 80 5.78 0.65 -12.84
C GLN A 80 7.23 1.14 -13.04
N THR A 81 7.51 2.35 -12.57
CA THR A 81 8.85 2.94 -12.47
C THR A 81 8.96 3.73 -11.17
N LEU A 82 10.18 4.04 -10.73
CA LEU A 82 10.37 4.91 -9.56
C LEU A 82 9.73 6.28 -9.74
N SER A 83 9.86 6.88 -10.93
CA SER A 83 9.26 8.19 -11.23
C SER A 83 7.73 8.13 -11.13
N ASN A 84 7.08 7.11 -11.71
CA ASN A 84 5.62 7.00 -11.66
C ASN A 84 5.09 6.76 -10.24
N LEU A 85 5.91 6.20 -9.34
CA LEU A 85 5.55 5.95 -7.95
C LEU A 85 5.84 7.15 -7.03
N LEU A 86 6.94 7.85 -7.27
CA LEU A 86 7.50 8.85 -6.36
C LEU A 86 7.45 10.27 -6.93
N THR A 87 6.72 10.54 -8.01
CA THR A 87 6.56 11.91 -8.56
C THR A 87 5.13 12.14 -9.00
N HIS A 88 4.77 13.42 -9.07
CA HIS A 88 3.56 13.92 -9.74
C HIS A 88 3.84 15.34 -10.25
N ASP A 89 2.90 15.92 -10.99
CA ASP A 89 3.08 17.20 -11.70
C ASP A 89 3.59 18.37 -10.83
N ALA A 90 3.36 18.32 -9.51
CA ALA A 90 3.76 19.38 -8.58
C ALA A 90 5.06 19.08 -7.80
N ARG A 91 5.59 17.85 -7.84
CA ARG A 91 6.75 17.46 -7.04
C ARG A 91 7.53 16.27 -7.61
N ASP A 92 8.83 16.48 -7.81
CA ASP A 92 9.82 15.50 -8.26
C ASP A 92 11.01 15.31 -7.27
N VAL A 93 10.90 15.89 -6.06
CA VAL A 93 11.94 15.86 -5.01
C VAL A 93 11.46 15.18 -3.72
N LEU A 94 12.39 14.62 -2.97
CA LEU A 94 12.21 14.04 -1.63
C LEU A 94 12.98 14.85 -0.59
N LEU A 95 12.66 14.67 0.69
CA LEU A 95 13.39 15.26 1.81
C LEU A 95 14.58 14.36 2.20
N GLY A 96 15.77 14.92 2.37
CA GLY A 96 16.94 14.23 2.93
C GLY A 96 17.18 14.56 4.41
N ASN A 97 17.87 13.65 5.12
CA ASN A 97 18.34 13.80 6.50
C ASN A 97 19.77 13.20 6.60
N PRO A 98 20.75 13.76 7.36
CA PRO A 98 20.70 14.72 8.48
C PRO A 98 20.65 16.23 8.13
N SER A 99 20.47 16.60 6.86
CA SER A 99 20.27 18.00 6.49
C SER A 99 19.06 18.08 5.56
N PRO A 100 18.03 18.91 5.87
CA PRO A 100 16.85 19.04 5.04
C PRO A 100 17.27 19.59 3.67
N LYS A 101 17.54 18.68 2.76
CA LYS A 101 17.91 18.92 1.36
C LYS A 101 16.85 18.27 0.50
N GLN A 102 16.43 18.97 -0.54
CA GLN A 102 15.62 18.37 -1.59
C GLN A 102 16.49 17.46 -2.45
N VAL A 103 16.10 16.20 -2.58
CA VAL A 103 16.77 15.18 -3.38
C VAL A 103 15.87 14.82 -4.55
N SER A 104 16.30 15.07 -5.78
CA SER A 104 15.54 14.68 -6.97
C SER A 104 15.34 13.16 -7.01
N VAL A 105 14.12 12.72 -7.29
CA VAL A 105 13.76 11.30 -7.48
C VAL A 105 14.56 10.69 -8.63
N ALA A 106 14.93 11.48 -9.64
CA ALA A 106 15.77 11.01 -10.74
C ALA A 106 17.12 10.46 -10.27
N SER A 107 17.63 10.95 -9.12
CA SER A 107 18.89 10.45 -8.54
C SER A 107 18.78 9.04 -7.94
N LEU A 108 17.57 8.51 -7.78
CA LEU A 108 17.32 7.14 -7.31
C LEU A 108 17.28 6.12 -8.45
N LYS A 109 17.31 6.54 -9.71
CA LYS A 109 17.29 5.63 -10.85
C LYS A 109 18.51 4.71 -10.82
N GLY A 110 18.29 3.41 -11.01
CA GLY A 110 19.35 2.39 -10.94
C GLY A 110 19.69 1.92 -9.52
N LYS A 111 19.08 2.50 -8.48
CA LYS A 111 19.28 2.06 -7.10
C LYS A 111 18.21 1.06 -6.69
N THR A 112 18.56 0.17 -5.77
CA THR A 112 17.54 -0.57 -5.00
C THR A 112 16.94 0.39 -3.97
N VAL A 113 15.60 0.48 -3.93
CA VAL A 113 14.89 1.43 -3.06
C VAL A 113 13.94 0.70 -2.12
N GLY A 114 14.09 0.92 -0.82
CA GLY A 114 13.12 0.48 0.18
C GLY A 114 12.08 1.56 0.49
N LEU A 115 10.79 1.31 0.24
CA LEU A 115 9.71 2.15 0.72
C LEU A 115 9.30 1.71 2.12
N TYR A 116 9.63 2.53 3.13
CA TYR A 116 9.39 2.22 4.54
C TYR A 116 8.14 2.94 5.05
N PHE A 117 7.05 2.20 5.20
CA PHE A 117 5.79 2.70 5.74
C PHE A 117 5.82 2.59 7.27
N SER A 118 5.75 3.74 7.95
CA SER A 118 5.91 3.79 9.40
C SER A 118 5.32 5.07 9.99
N ALA A 119 5.24 5.15 11.31
CA ALA A 119 4.83 6.36 12.04
C ALA A 119 5.39 6.39 13.46
N GLN A 120 5.53 7.60 14.00
CA GLN A 120 5.96 7.88 15.36
C GLN A 120 4.95 7.42 16.41
N TRP A 121 3.66 7.30 16.11
CA TRP A 121 2.68 6.80 17.08
C TRP A 121 2.66 5.26 17.15
N CYS A 122 3.31 4.56 16.22
CA CYS A 122 3.26 3.11 16.11
C CYS A 122 4.34 2.43 16.97
N ILE A 123 3.92 1.69 18.01
CA ILE A 123 4.82 1.00 18.94
C ILE A 123 5.68 -0.07 18.25
N PRO A 124 5.13 -1.00 17.43
CA PRO A 124 5.95 -1.94 16.67
C PRO A 124 7.00 -1.26 15.78
N ALA A 125 6.64 -0.16 15.13
CA ALA A 125 7.54 0.61 14.27
C ALA A 125 8.73 1.19 15.04
N LYS A 126 8.51 1.78 16.22
CA LYS A 126 9.60 2.27 17.07
C LYS A 126 10.60 1.19 17.45
N LYS A 127 10.14 -0.05 17.63
CA LYS A 127 11.02 -1.20 17.92
C LYS A 127 11.80 -1.65 16.70
N PHE A 128 11.20 -1.60 15.51
CA PHE A 128 11.82 -2.04 14.27
C PHE A 128 12.85 -1.03 13.72
N THR A 129 12.57 0.27 13.83
CA THR A 129 13.37 1.33 13.19
C THR A 129 14.86 1.31 13.56
N PRO A 130 15.27 1.13 14.84
CA PRO A 130 16.68 1.03 15.18
C PRO A 130 17.40 -0.14 14.50
N ARG A 131 16.69 -1.26 14.31
CA ARG A 131 17.21 -2.43 13.58
C ARG A 131 17.38 -2.11 12.10
N LEU A 132 16.40 -1.46 11.48
CA LEU A 132 16.48 -1.04 10.08
C LEU A 132 17.62 -0.04 9.86
N ILE A 133 17.82 0.92 10.76
CA ILE A 133 18.96 1.86 10.72
C ILE A 133 20.29 1.10 10.75
N SER A 134 20.43 0.09 11.62
CA SER A 134 21.66 -0.72 11.70
C SER A 134 21.92 -1.48 10.40
N VAL A 135 20.88 -2.09 9.82
CA VAL A 135 20.98 -2.81 8.54
C VAL A 135 21.33 -1.86 7.40
N TYR A 136 20.63 -0.73 7.30
CA TYR A 136 20.90 0.29 6.28
C TYR A 136 22.36 0.75 6.30
N LYS A 137 22.89 1.11 7.47
CA LYS A 137 24.29 1.53 7.62
C LYS A 137 25.28 0.44 7.16
N LYS A 138 25.04 -0.83 7.51
CA LYS A 138 25.86 -1.95 7.07
C LYS A 138 25.80 -2.16 5.56
N ILE A 139 24.62 -2.05 4.95
CA ILE A 139 24.46 -2.12 3.50
C ILE A 139 25.24 -1.00 2.83
N LYS A 140 25.10 0.26 3.29
CA LYS A 140 25.85 1.39 2.73
C LYS A 140 27.36 1.16 2.80
N GLN A 141 27.88 0.67 3.94
CA GLN A 141 29.29 0.31 4.09
C GLN A 141 29.75 -0.79 3.12
N GLN A 142 28.92 -1.82 2.88
CA GLN A 142 29.24 -2.90 1.94
C GLN A 142 29.21 -2.46 0.46
N LEU A 143 28.49 -1.37 0.17
CA LEU A 143 28.38 -0.79 -1.16
C LEU A 143 29.45 0.29 -1.41
N GLU A 144 30.22 0.70 -0.39
CA GLU A 144 31.33 1.63 -0.58
C GLU A 144 32.34 1.07 -1.59
N GLY A 145 32.61 1.85 -2.65
CA GLY A 145 33.50 1.44 -3.76
C GLY A 145 32.86 0.58 -4.84
N LYS A 146 31.55 0.28 -4.75
CA LYS A 146 30.79 -0.32 -5.84
C LYS A 146 30.08 0.76 -6.64
N GLU A 147 30.44 0.91 -7.91
CA GLU A 147 29.86 1.95 -8.78
C GLU A 147 28.48 1.56 -9.35
N ASP A 148 28.20 0.27 -9.50
CA ASP A 148 26.99 -0.25 -10.16
C ASP A 148 25.87 -0.68 -9.19
N GLU A 149 26.10 -0.62 -7.88
CA GLU A 149 25.14 -1.02 -6.86
C GLU A 149 24.93 0.09 -5.84
N ASP A 150 23.69 0.48 -5.57
CA ASP A 150 23.37 1.37 -4.46
C ASP A 150 22.03 0.99 -3.82
N PHE A 151 21.86 1.38 -2.55
CA PHE A 151 20.66 1.18 -1.76
C PHE A 151 20.24 2.48 -1.07
N GLU A 152 18.95 2.77 -1.12
CA GLU A 152 18.34 3.90 -0.44
C GLU A 152 16.99 3.52 0.18
N ILE A 153 16.59 4.19 1.25
CA ILE A 153 15.26 4.06 1.85
C ILE A 153 14.51 5.39 1.69
N VAL A 154 13.23 5.29 1.36
CA VAL A 154 12.29 6.41 1.34
C VAL A 154 11.23 6.13 2.40
N PHE A 155 11.22 6.97 3.44
CA PHE A 155 10.22 6.98 4.48
C PHE A 155 8.88 7.49 3.94
N VAL A 156 7.84 6.68 4.13
CA VAL A 156 6.46 6.97 3.78
C VAL A 156 5.68 7.06 5.09
N SER A 157 5.53 8.29 5.60
CA SER A 157 4.95 8.51 6.93
C SER A 157 3.45 8.27 6.96
N SER A 158 2.98 7.65 8.05
CA SER A 158 1.57 7.60 8.45
C SER A 158 1.30 8.46 9.69
N ASP A 159 2.19 9.40 10.02
CA ASP A 159 2.01 10.33 11.12
C ASP A 159 0.81 11.25 10.89
N HIS A 160 0.17 11.70 11.98
CA HIS A 160 -1.04 12.53 11.90
C HIS A 160 -0.74 14.03 11.88
N ASN A 161 0.50 14.43 12.15
CA ASN A 161 0.91 15.83 12.15
C ASN A 161 2.39 15.98 11.77
N GLN A 162 2.73 17.18 11.31
CA GLN A 162 4.08 17.55 10.86
C GLN A 162 5.15 17.39 11.96
N VAL A 163 4.80 17.64 13.22
CA VAL A 163 5.77 17.60 14.34
C VAL A 163 6.22 16.18 14.62
N ASP A 164 5.28 15.24 14.67
CA ASP A 164 5.55 13.82 14.84
C ASP A 164 6.37 13.26 13.67
N PHE A 165 5.99 13.63 12.43
CA PHE A 165 6.76 13.30 11.23
C PHE A 165 8.21 13.77 11.34
N THR A 166 8.42 15.06 11.60
CA THR A 166 9.76 15.66 11.63
C THR A 166 10.61 15.03 12.72
N THR A 167 10.08 14.94 13.95
CA THR A 167 10.81 14.37 15.11
C THR A 167 11.25 12.94 14.84
N TYR A 168 10.41 12.14 14.18
CA TYR A 168 10.73 10.76 13.88
C TYR A 168 11.69 10.62 12.70
N PHE A 169 11.48 11.39 11.63
CA PHE A 169 12.35 11.41 10.46
C PHE A 169 13.77 11.87 10.79
N GLU A 170 13.95 12.81 11.73
CA GLU A 170 15.26 13.26 12.21
C GLU A 170 16.13 12.10 12.74
N THR A 171 15.52 11.02 13.22
CA THR A 171 16.23 9.82 13.70
C THR A 171 16.73 8.90 12.56
N MET A 172 16.28 9.14 11.32
CA MET A 172 16.46 8.23 10.19
C MET A 172 17.52 8.73 9.20
N PRO A 173 18.52 7.94 8.81
CA PRO A 173 19.62 8.38 7.95
C PRO A 173 19.31 8.26 6.45
N TRP A 174 18.06 8.44 6.04
CA TRP A 174 17.58 8.18 4.67
C TRP A 174 16.59 9.27 4.22
N LEU A 175 15.90 9.05 3.09
CA LEU A 175 14.99 10.04 2.49
C LEU A 175 13.57 9.93 3.02
N ALA A 176 12.74 10.95 2.80
CA ALA A 176 11.30 10.90 3.08
C ALA A 176 10.48 11.58 1.99
N ILE A 177 9.26 11.08 1.80
CA ILE A 177 8.21 11.85 1.11
C ILE A 177 7.80 13.00 2.03
N PRO A 178 7.61 14.24 1.51
CA PRO A 178 7.08 15.34 2.30
C PRO A 178 5.79 14.97 3.03
N PHE A 179 5.61 15.49 4.26
CA PHE A 179 4.40 15.28 5.02
C PHE A 179 3.16 15.78 4.25
N ASP A 180 2.03 15.09 4.40
CA ASP A 180 0.73 15.37 3.74
C ASP A 180 0.74 15.27 2.20
N ASP A 181 1.80 14.75 1.60
CA ASP A 181 1.87 14.57 0.16
C ASP A 181 0.92 13.44 -0.32
N PRO A 182 0.12 13.66 -1.38
CA PRO A 182 -0.85 12.67 -1.87
C PRO A 182 -0.21 11.34 -2.31
N THR A 183 1.08 11.35 -2.63
CA THR A 183 1.86 10.15 -2.97
C THR A 183 1.83 9.13 -1.83
N ILE A 184 1.79 9.57 -0.56
CA ILE A 184 1.75 8.69 0.62
C ILE A 184 0.54 7.74 0.54
N ASN A 185 -0.65 8.30 0.36
CA ASN A 185 -1.89 7.54 0.27
C ASN A 185 -1.95 6.70 -1.02
N ALA A 186 -1.44 7.24 -2.14
CA ALA A 186 -1.37 6.51 -3.39
C ALA A 186 -0.48 5.26 -3.29
N LEU A 187 0.69 5.36 -2.64
CA LEU A 187 1.60 4.24 -2.42
C LEU A 187 1.01 3.20 -1.46
N ALA A 188 0.42 3.64 -0.34
CA ALA A 188 -0.21 2.73 0.61
C ALA A 188 -1.30 1.89 -0.07
N LYS A 189 -2.12 2.52 -0.92
CA LYS A 189 -3.12 1.82 -1.73
C LYS A 189 -2.49 0.91 -2.79
N TYR A 190 -1.51 1.41 -3.54
CA TYR A 190 -0.88 0.68 -4.63
C TYR A 190 -0.19 -0.62 -4.15
N PHE A 191 0.43 -0.56 -2.98
CA PHE A 191 1.11 -1.69 -2.35
C PHE A 191 0.21 -2.54 -1.45
N ASP A 192 -1.05 -2.15 -1.24
CA ASP A 192 -1.99 -2.79 -0.31
C ASP A 192 -1.43 -2.86 1.13
N ILE A 193 -0.93 -1.72 1.62
CA ILE A 193 -0.38 -1.61 2.97
C ILE A 193 -1.53 -1.54 3.98
N ARG A 194 -1.77 -2.65 4.67
CA ARG A 194 -2.84 -2.80 5.68
C ARG A 194 -2.39 -2.50 7.11
N GLY A 195 -1.08 -2.39 7.34
CA GLY A 195 -0.51 -2.17 8.66
C GLY A 195 0.93 -1.68 8.59
N ILE A 196 1.38 -1.07 9.67
CA ILE A 196 2.75 -0.56 9.83
C ILE A 196 3.42 -1.17 11.07
N PRO A 197 4.75 -1.34 11.07
CA PRO A 197 5.67 -1.02 9.98
C PRO A 197 5.52 -1.98 8.79
N SER A 198 5.76 -1.49 7.58
CA SER A 198 5.86 -2.30 6.35
C SER A 198 7.04 -1.82 5.51
N LEU A 199 7.72 -2.73 4.82
CA LEU A 199 8.85 -2.42 3.93
C LEU A 199 8.64 -3.09 2.57
N VAL A 200 8.58 -2.27 1.52
CA VAL A 200 8.52 -2.71 0.13
C VAL A 200 9.89 -2.47 -0.51
N ILE A 201 10.44 -3.48 -1.18
CA ILE A 201 11.72 -3.36 -1.89
C ILE A 201 11.46 -3.23 -3.40
N LEU A 202 12.03 -2.19 -3.99
CA LEU A 202 12.05 -1.93 -5.42
C LEU A 202 13.46 -2.16 -5.95
N GLY A 203 13.58 -2.84 -7.08
CA GLY A 203 14.86 -3.08 -7.74
C GLY A 203 15.38 -1.84 -8.49
N PRO A 204 16.62 -1.92 -9.02
CA PRO A 204 17.23 -0.87 -9.86
C PRO A 204 16.39 -0.41 -11.06
N ASP A 205 15.56 -1.32 -11.59
CA ASP A 205 14.62 -1.09 -12.70
C ASP A 205 13.32 -0.39 -12.25
N GLY A 206 13.16 -0.14 -10.96
CA GLY A 206 11.95 0.41 -10.35
C GLY A 206 10.81 -0.58 -10.20
N LYS A 207 11.03 -1.88 -10.46
CA LYS A 207 10.04 -2.95 -10.27
C LYS A 207 10.04 -3.46 -8.84
N THR A 208 8.90 -3.98 -8.40
CA THR A 208 8.77 -4.51 -7.04
C THR A 208 9.44 -5.88 -6.95
N VAL A 209 10.40 -5.98 -6.04
CA VAL A 209 11.07 -7.25 -5.69
C VAL A 209 10.27 -7.98 -4.62
N THR A 210 9.86 -7.28 -3.55
CA THR A 210 9.04 -7.85 -2.49
C THR A 210 8.21 -6.78 -1.78
N LYS A 211 7.05 -7.18 -1.27
CA LYS A 211 6.19 -6.37 -0.37
C LYS A 211 6.29 -6.79 1.10
N GLN A 212 7.07 -7.83 1.39
CA GLN A 212 7.21 -8.46 2.71
C GLN A 212 8.67 -8.31 3.19
N GLY A 213 9.13 -7.06 3.32
CA GLY A 213 10.51 -6.77 3.73
C GLY A 213 10.76 -6.77 5.24
N ILE A 214 9.75 -7.07 6.06
CA ILE A 214 9.81 -7.11 7.53
C ILE A 214 9.40 -8.50 8.01
#